data_AF-A0A836V3B1-F1
#
_entry.id   AF-A0A836V3B1-F1
#
_cell.length_a   1.000
_cell.length_b   1.000
_cell.length_c   1.000
_cell.angle_alpha   90.00
_cell.angle_beta   90.00
_cell.angle_gamma   90.00
#
_symmetry.space_group_name_H-M   'P 1'
#
loop_
_entity.id
_entity.type
_entity.pdbx_description
1 polymer ?
#
loop_
_entity_poly.entity_id
_entity_poly.type
_entity_poly.pdbx_seq_one_letter_code
_entity_poly.pdbx_strand_id
1 'polypeptide(L)'
;MKTCKKDSSCRRLENVPGRTRLQGIYRVRLGKREGQRIWLVDGAQVVRNVYPAFIMGGNDQRYRFNPDDEVWIDNRIGIEELEYTIAHELIERKLMHEKLYSYGRAHTAGLELEKRMRTRDARRARQREKTSTLPVDGVYRCFLRSAKGVKIWIVDGPKVRQHLDGDFAFAGHGYKFDFIPKDEIWLDSAMSVEQAYFALYHEINERRMIAKSGDYDNAYPEALALELRERSRHESVSLRHEANLAPVRYGVRERGYRRNS
;
A
#
# COMPACT_ATOMS: atom_id res chain seq x y z
N MET A 1 15.55 -9.30 20.04
CA MET A 1 15.96 -8.68 18.75
C MET A 1 17.40 -8.19 18.91
N LYS A 2 18.39 -8.91 18.37
CA LYS A 2 19.80 -8.48 18.43
C LYS A 2 19.91 -7.17 17.63
N THR A 3 20.49 -6.14 18.23
CA THR A 3 20.71 -4.84 17.59
C THR A 3 21.51 -5.02 16.29
N CYS A 4 21.01 -4.55 15.13
CA CYS A 4 21.67 -4.69 13.80
C CYS A 4 23.09 -4.09 13.74
N LYS A 5 23.54 -3.39 14.79
CA LYS A 5 24.89 -2.84 14.95
C LYS A 5 26.04 -3.86 14.85
N LYS A 6 25.77 -5.16 14.97
CA LYS A 6 26.79 -6.23 14.92
C LYS A 6 26.83 -7.00 13.60
N ASP A 7 25.93 -6.76 12.66
CA ASP A 7 25.99 -7.42 11.35
C ASP A 7 26.93 -6.66 10.40
N SER A 8 27.93 -7.36 9.86
CA SER A 8 28.92 -6.81 8.92
C SER A 8 28.32 -6.38 7.57
N SER A 9 27.09 -6.82 7.28
CA SER A 9 26.29 -6.36 6.14
C SER A 9 25.62 -5.00 6.39
N CYS A 10 25.11 -4.72 7.61
CA CYS A 10 24.53 -3.42 8.00
C CYS A 10 25.58 -2.29 7.90
N ARG A 11 26.83 -2.52 8.34
CA ARG A 11 27.90 -1.47 8.33
C ARG A 11 28.34 -1.02 6.94
N ARG A 12 28.12 -1.83 5.90
CA ARG A 12 28.54 -1.51 4.52
C ARG A 12 27.59 -0.55 3.80
N LEU A 13 26.37 -0.34 4.30
CA LEU A 13 25.33 0.40 3.57
C LEU A 13 25.03 1.81 4.13
N GLU A 14 25.40 2.10 5.38
CA GLU A 14 25.13 3.41 6.00
C GLU A 14 25.96 4.56 5.41
N ASN A 15 27.12 4.22 4.82
CA ASN A 15 28.13 5.18 4.39
C ASN A 15 28.56 5.02 2.92
N VAL A 16 27.71 4.42 2.05
CA VAL A 16 28.03 4.38 0.61
C VAL A 16 28.11 5.83 0.09
N PRO A 17 29.31 6.33 -0.27
CA PRO A 17 29.43 7.68 -0.79
C PRO A 17 28.86 7.71 -2.20
N GLY A 18 28.16 8.78 -2.55
CA GLY A 18 27.70 8.99 -3.93
C GLY A 18 26.27 9.47 -4.04
N ARG A 19 25.89 9.75 -5.28
CA ARG A 19 24.52 10.06 -5.68
C ARG A 19 24.12 9.14 -6.81
N THR A 20 22.83 8.84 -6.90
CA THR A 20 22.27 8.10 -8.02
C THR A 20 21.00 8.76 -8.51
N ARG A 21 20.69 8.58 -9.79
CA ARG A 21 19.38 8.92 -10.33
C ARG A 21 18.47 7.72 -10.14
N LEU A 22 17.27 7.98 -9.64
CA LEU A 22 16.23 6.97 -9.56
C LEU A 22 15.70 6.71 -10.97
N GLN A 23 15.62 5.44 -11.36
CA GLN A 23 15.15 5.01 -12.68
C GLN A 23 14.33 3.74 -12.53
N GLY A 24 13.09 3.74 -13.03
CA GLY A 24 12.18 2.61 -12.98
C GLY A 24 11.79 2.21 -11.55
N ILE A 25 11.74 3.17 -10.62
CA ILE A 25 11.37 2.99 -9.22
C ILE A 25 9.88 3.25 -9.01
N TYR A 26 9.29 4.28 -9.61
CA TYR A 26 7.93 4.69 -9.29
C TYR A 26 6.88 3.88 -10.06
N ARG A 27 5.78 3.52 -9.38
CA ARG A 27 4.69 2.72 -9.95
C ARG A 27 3.36 3.45 -9.94
N VAL A 28 2.84 3.73 -8.74
CA VAL A 28 1.49 4.27 -8.56
C VAL A 28 1.52 5.42 -7.57
N ARG A 29 0.95 6.57 -7.95
CA ARG A 29 0.76 7.69 -7.02
C ARG A 29 -0.57 7.54 -6.29
N LEU A 30 -0.51 7.24 -4.98
CA LEU A 30 -1.72 7.04 -4.16
C LEU A 30 -2.37 8.34 -3.69
N GLY A 31 -1.63 9.45 -3.70
CA GLY A 31 -2.14 10.77 -3.35
C GLY A 31 -1.23 11.51 -2.37
N LYS A 32 -1.82 12.35 -1.52
CA LYS A 32 -1.10 13.15 -0.50
C LYS A 32 -1.74 12.93 0.87
N ARG A 33 -0.94 12.70 1.91
CA ARG A 33 -1.36 12.54 3.31
C ARG A 33 -0.36 13.25 4.22
N GLU A 34 -0.85 14.04 5.17
CA GLU A 34 0.01 14.81 6.11
C GLU A 34 1.14 15.60 5.43
N GLY A 35 0.83 16.22 4.29
CA GLY A 35 1.82 16.97 3.52
C GLY A 35 2.75 16.12 2.64
N GLN A 36 2.73 14.78 2.75
CA GLN A 36 3.60 13.85 2.03
C GLN A 36 2.90 13.22 0.83
N ARG A 37 3.59 13.11 -0.31
CA ARG A 37 3.15 12.31 -1.45
C ARG A 37 3.39 10.83 -1.14
N ILE A 38 2.36 10.02 -1.31
CA ILE A 38 2.45 8.57 -1.09
C ILE A 38 2.59 7.88 -2.44
N TRP A 39 3.65 7.09 -2.59
CA TRP A 39 3.96 6.34 -3.81
C TRP A 39 4.11 4.86 -3.52
N LEU A 40 3.50 4.03 -4.37
CA LEU A 40 3.96 2.67 -4.56
C LEU A 40 5.21 2.72 -5.43
N VAL A 41 6.27 2.04 -4.99
CA VAL A 41 7.53 1.92 -5.71
C VAL A 41 7.87 0.46 -5.97
N ASP A 42 8.60 0.18 -7.05
CA ASP A 42 9.15 -1.13 -7.36
C ASP A 42 10.21 -1.48 -6.32
N GLY A 43 9.78 -2.12 -5.24
CA GLY A 43 10.66 -2.48 -4.13
C GLY A 43 11.77 -3.43 -4.54
N ALA A 44 11.56 -4.23 -5.59
CA ALA A 44 12.58 -5.11 -6.12
C ALA A 44 13.71 -4.31 -6.80
N GLN A 45 13.37 -3.25 -7.54
CA GLN A 45 14.35 -2.33 -8.10
C GLN A 45 15.07 -1.52 -7.02
N VAL A 46 14.37 -1.07 -5.97
CA VAL A 46 15.00 -0.41 -4.83
C VAL A 46 16.01 -1.34 -4.15
N VAL A 47 15.64 -2.58 -3.87
CA VAL A 47 16.53 -3.59 -3.26
C VAL A 47 17.75 -3.87 -4.14
N ARG A 48 17.56 -4.07 -5.45
CA ARG A 48 18.66 -4.39 -6.36
C ARG A 48 19.64 -3.24 -6.57
N ASN A 49 19.12 -2.01 -6.74
CA ASN A 49 19.90 -0.91 -7.30
C ASN A 49 20.18 0.23 -6.31
N VAL A 50 19.44 0.28 -5.19
CA VAL A 50 19.48 1.43 -4.26
C VAL A 50 19.90 0.99 -2.86
N TYR A 51 19.13 0.11 -2.22
CA TYR A 51 19.34 -0.28 -0.83
C TYR A 51 18.80 -1.69 -0.55
N PRO A 52 19.68 -2.71 -0.43
CA PRO A 52 19.28 -4.12 -0.30
C PRO A 52 18.37 -4.46 0.88
N ALA A 53 18.38 -3.65 1.94
CA ALA A 53 17.56 -3.84 3.13
C ALA A 53 16.26 -3.00 3.12
N PHE A 54 15.82 -2.51 1.96
CA PHE A 54 14.53 -1.84 1.82
C PHE A 54 13.41 -2.88 1.90
N ILE A 55 12.55 -2.75 2.91
CA ILE A 55 11.50 -3.70 3.23
C ILE A 55 10.25 -2.89 3.60
N MET A 56 9.12 -3.21 2.97
CA MET A 56 7.79 -2.59 3.15
C MET A 56 7.65 -1.12 2.72
N GLY A 57 8.51 -0.22 3.19
CA GLY A 57 8.35 1.20 2.96
C GLY A 57 9.54 2.04 3.42
N GLY A 58 9.42 3.37 3.25
CA GLY A 58 10.45 4.30 3.68
C GLY A 58 10.06 5.77 3.53
N ASN A 59 10.74 6.62 4.29
CA ASN A 59 10.56 8.07 4.32
C ASN A 59 11.91 8.82 4.23
N ASP A 60 11.87 10.09 3.83
CA ASP A 60 13.04 10.97 3.65
C ASP A 60 13.86 11.21 4.94
N GLN A 61 13.22 11.13 6.11
CA GLN A 61 13.91 11.29 7.38
C GLN A 61 14.76 10.07 7.72
N ARG A 62 14.34 8.86 7.34
CA ARG A 62 15.15 7.65 7.49
C ARG A 62 16.12 7.46 6.33
N TYR A 63 15.64 7.46 5.10
CA TYR A 63 16.41 7.11 3.91
C TYR A 63 16.84 8.37 3.15
N ARG A 64 18.13 8.47 2.82
CA ARG A 64 18.67 9.62 2.07
C ARG A 64 18.29 9.61 0.59
N PHE A 65 17.84 8.45 0.10
CA PHE A 65 17.44 8.26 -1.29
C PHE A 65 15.95 8.54 -1.53
N ASN A 66 15.14 8.60 -0.48
CA ASN A 66 13.75 9.05 -0.58
C ASN A 66 13.73 10.57 -0.84
N PRO A 67 13.10 11.05 -1.94
CA PRO A 67 12.92 12.48 -2.15
C PRO A 67 12.10 13.12 -1.05
N ASP A 68 12.30 14.42 -0.86
CA ASP A 68 11.95 15.09 0.39
C ASP A 68 10.49 14.90 0.82
N ASP A 69 9.48 15.30 0.10
CA ASP A 69 8.09 15.25 0.55
C ASP A 69 7.40 13.92 0.22
N GLU A 70 8.11 12.79 0.33
CA GLU A 70 7.64 11.48 -0.13
C GLU A 70 7.75 10.38 0.91
N VAL A 71 6.71 9.55 0.93
CA VAL A 71 6.70 8.24 1.55
C VAL A 71 6.56 7.20 0.44
N TRP A 72 7.46 6.23 0.47
CA TRP A 72 7.46 5.10 -0.45
C TRP A 72 6.90 3.87 0.25
N ILE A 73 6.13 3.09 -0.50
CA ILE A 73 5.61 1.79 -0.11
C ILE A 73 6.05 0.79 -1.18
N ASP A 74 6.64 -0.32 -0.76
CA ASP A 74 7.01 -1.43 -1.63
C ASP A 74 5.74 -2.01 -2.28
N ASN A 75 5.68 -1.98 -3.61
CA ASN A 75 4.53 -2.41 -4.39
C ASN A 75 4.17 -3.90 -4.18
N ARG A 76 5.10 -4.71 -3.67
CA ARG A 76 4.95 -6.17 -3.52
C ARG A 76 4.29 -6.59 -2.22
N ILE A 77 4.17 -5.71 -1.24
CA ILE A 77 3.55 -6.07 0.05
C ILE A 77 2.08 -6.41 -0.15
N GLY A 78 1.54 -7.25 0.74
CA GLY A 78 0.12 -7.59 0.72
C GLY A 78 -0.76 -6.35 0.95
N ILE A 79 -1.92 -6.30 0.30
CA ILE A 79 -2.86 -5.18 0.44
C ILE A 79 -3.29 -4.92 1.90
N GLU A 80 -3.30 -5.96 2.73
CA GLU A 80 -3.59 -5.84 4.17
C GLU A 80 -2.57 -4.99 4.93
N GLU A 81 -1.34 -4.86 4.41
CA GLU A 81 -0.25 -4.13 5.05
C GLU A 81 -0.24 -2.64 4.69
N LEU A 82 -0.89 -2.24 3.59
CA LEU A 82 -0.77 -0.92 2.99
C LEU A 82 -0.98 0.23 3.98
N GLU A 83 -2.14 0.23 4.66
CA GLU A 83 -2.52 1.33 5.54
C GLU A 83 -1.68 1.33 6.83
N TYR A 84 -1.20 0.17 7.28
CA TYR A 84 -0.30 0.07 8.43
C TYR A 84 1.08 0.63 8.08
N THR A 85 1.64 0.23 6.94
CA THR A 85 2.93 0.74 6.47
C THR A 85 2.88 2.24 6.22
N ILE A 86 1.83 2.77 5.57
CA ILE A 86 1.69 4.22 5.37
C ILE A 86 1.64 4.94 6.72
N ALA A 87 0.84 4.45 7.68
CA ALA A 87 0.72 5.08 8.99
C ALA A 87 2.05 5.03 9.77
N HIS A 88 2.76 3.91 9.71
CA HIS A 88 4.10 3.74 10.30
C HIS A 88 5.08 4.76 9.74
N GLU A 89 5.21 4.84 8.42
CA GLU A 89 6.16 5.75 7.77
C GLU A 89 5.83 7.22 8.07
N LEU A 90 4.56 7.59 8.09
CA LEU A 90 4.14 8.96 8.42
C LEU A 90 4.46 9.34 9.87
N ILE A 91 4.14 8.48 10.85
CA ILE A 91 4.41 8.79 12.26
C ILE A 91 5.91 8.77 12.54
N GLU A 92 6.65 7.83 11.96
CA GLU A 92 8.11 7.76 12.09
C GLU A 92 8.75 9.04 11.55
N ARG A 93 8.43 9.41 10.31
CA ARG A 93 8.88 10.64 9.67
C ARG A 93 8.56 11.87 10.50
N LYS A 94 7.32 11.99 10.96
CA LYS A 94 6.85 13.14 11.77
C LYS A 94 7.67 13.29 13.04
N LEU A 95 7.88 12.20 13.78
CA LEU A 95 8.63 12.22 15.04
C LEU A 95 10.12 12.51 14.80
N MET A 96 10.70 11.94 13.75
CA MET A 96 12.08 12.27 13.36
C MET A 96 12.19 13.76 13.00
N HIS A 97 11.33 14.28 12.13
CA HIS A 97 11.42 15.67 11.67
C HIS A 97 11.12 16.69 12.77
N GLU A 98 9.98 16.57 13.45
CA GLU A 98 9.49 17.58 14.38
C GLU A 98 10.19 17.52 15.74
N LYS A 99 10.43 16.28 16.23
CA LYS A 99 10.95 16.02 17.58
C LYS A 99 12.43 15.63 17.58
N LEU A 100 13.07 15.52 16.41
CA LEU A 100 14.47 15.10 16.27
C LEU A 100 14.74 13.75 16.94
N TYR A 101 13.72 12.88 16.97
CA TYR A 101 13.87 11.55 17.55
C TYR A 101 14.89 10.73 16.76
N SER A 102 15.54 9.79 17.45
CA SER A 102 16.29 8.75 16.75
C SER A 102 15.32 7.88 15.96
N TYR A 103 15.82 7.30 14.86
CA TYR A 103 15.09 6.31 14.08
C TYR A 103 14.49 5.24 14.99
N GLY A 104 15.30 4.63 15.86
CA GLY A 104 14.82 3.57 16.76
C GLY A 104 13.65 4.00 17.65
N ARG A 105 13.65 5.23 18.18
CA ARG A 105 12.54 5.72 19.01
C ARG A 105 11.27 5.98 18.18
N ALA A 106 11.42 6.58 17.00
CA ALA A 106 10.31 6.86 16.10
C ALA A 106 9.71 5.56 15.53
N HIS A 107 10.56 4.60 15.16
CA HIS A 107 10.19 3.27 14.67
C HIS A 107 9.37 2.49 15.71
N THR A 108 9.78 2.49 16.99
CA THR A 108 8.98 1.89 18.06
C THR A 108 7.58 2.50 18.16
N ALA A 109 7.44 3.81 17.97
CA ALA A 109 6.13 4.46 17.96
C ALA A 109 5.26 4.04 16.76
N GLY A 110 5.89 3.81 15.60
CA GLY A 110 5.25 3.23 14.41
C GLY A 110 4.72 1.82 14.67
N LEU A 111 5.56 0.93 15.21
CA LEU A 111 5.14 -0.44 15.57
C LEU A 111 3.95 -0.47 16.54
N GLU A 112 3.96 0.41 17.55
CA GLU A 112 2.83 0.52 18.47
C GLU A 112 1.56 1.07 17.80
N LEU A 113 1.70 1.96 16.82
CA LEU A 113 0.57 2.44 16.03
C LEU A 113 -0.01 1.31 15.16
N GLU A 114 0.83 0.56 14.46
CA GLU A 114 0.40 -0.58 13.66
C GLU A 114 -0.38 -1.59 14.51
N LYS A 115 0.16 -1.97 15.67
CA LYS A 115 -0.49 -2.92 16.58
C LYS A 115 -1.90 -2.45 16.98
N ARG A 116 -2.05 -1.16 17.29
CA ARG A 116 -3.36 -0.57 17.61
C ARG A 116 -4.30 -0.63 16.41
N MET A 117 -3.82 -0.31 15.21
CA MET A 117 -4.63 -0.35 13.99
C MET A 117 -5.08 -1.78 13.67
N ARG A 118 -4.17 -2.77 13.71
CA ARG A 118 -4.50 -4.19 13.49
C ARG A 118 -5.53 -4.70 14.49
N THR A 119 -5.40 -4.31 15.76
CA THR A 119 -6.37 -4.69 16.82
C THR A 119 -7.75 -4.11 16.54
N ARG A 120 -7.81 -2.84 16.14
CA ARG A 120 -9.07 -2.17 15.77
C ARG A 120 -9.71 -2.84 14.56
N ASP A 121 -8.93 -3.13 13.53
CA ASP A 121 -9.46 -3.67 12.28
C ASP A 121 -9.91 -5.14 12.46
N ALA A 122 -9.19 -5.93 13.26
CA ALA A 122 -9.63 -7.26 13.68
C ALA A 122 -10.95 -7.22 14.47
N ARG A 123 -11.12 -6.25 15.38
CA ARG A 123 -12.40 -6.06 16.08
C ARG A 123 -13.52 -5.71 15.10
N ARG A 124 -13.25 -4.85 14.14
CA ARG A 124 -14.22 -4.41 13.13
C ARG A 124 -14.62 -5.55 12.19
N ALA A 125 -13.66 -6.38 11.77
CA ALA A 125 -13.92 -7.59 10.99
C ALA A 125 -14.85 -8.56 11.74
N ARG A 126 -14.53 -8.88 13.00
CA ARG A 126 -15.41 -9.72 13.85
C ARG A 126 -16.81 -9.14 14.02
N GLN A 127 -16.92 -7.81 14.15
CA GLN A 127 -18.23 -7.16 14.23
C GLN A 127 -19.02 -7.28 12.94
N ARG A 128 -18.36 -7.15 11.79
CA ARG A 128 -18.98 -7.34 10.47
C ARG A 128 -19.43 -8.79 10.27
N GLU A 129 -18.65 -9.75 10.74
CA GLU A 129 -18.98 -11.18 10.66
C GLU A 129 -20.25 -11.53 11.44
N LYS A 130 -20.49 -10.93 12.60
CA LYS A 130 -21.73 -11.13 13.37
C LYS A 130 -23.00 -10.73 12.63
N THR A 131 -22.90 -9.84 11.65
CA THR A 131 -24.02 -9.41 10.79
C THR A 131 -23.93 -10.01 9.38
N SER A 132 -23.00 -10.95 9.17
CA SER A 132 -22.85 -11.66 7.91
C SER A 132 -23.80 -12.84 7.86
N THR A 133 -24.37 -13.10 6.68
CA THR A 133 -25.21 -14.29 6.42
C THR A 133 -24.42 -15.39 5.72
N LEU A 134 -23.09 -15.24 5.62
CA LEU A 134 -22.22 -16.23 4.99
C LEU A 134 -22.24 -17.54 5.79
N PRO A 135 -22.16 -18.70 5.11
CA PRO A 135 -22.08 -20.01 5.77
C PRO A 135 -20.72 -20.28 6.43
N VAL A 136 -19.77 -19.33 6.38
CA VAL A 136 -18.39 -19.49 6.86
C VAL A 136 -17.91 -18.22 7.56
N ASP A 137 -17.23 -18.42 8.69
CA ASP A 137 -16.64 -17.36 9.52
C ASP A 137 -15.18 -17.06 9.16
N GLY A 138 -14.69 -15.88 9.57
CA GLY A 138 -13.30 -15.49 9.37
C GLY A 138 -12.98 -15.13 7.92
N VAL A 139 -13.97 -14.65 7.16
CA VAL A 139 -13.80 -14.15 5.78
C VAL A 139 -13.29 -12.72 5.79
N TYR A 140 -13.79 -11.87 6.68
CA TYR A 140 -13.40 -10.46 6.71
C TYR A 140 -12.06 -10.32 7.43
N ARG A 141 -11.11 -9.60 6.83
CA ARG A 141 -9.77 -9.38 7.41
C ARG A 141 -9.59 -7.94 7.85
N CYS A 142 -9.81 -7.00 6.94
CA CYS A 142 -9.58 -5.59 7.20
C CYS A 142 -10.58 -4.73 6.43
N PHE A 143 -11.09 -3.70 7.09
CA PHE A 143 -11.88 -2.66 6.41
C PHE A 143 -10.92 -1.64 5.81
N LEU A 144 -10.92 -1.49 4.49
CA LEU A 144 -10.04 -0.55 3.82
C LEU A 144 -10.60 0.88 3.90
N ARG A 145 -11.79 1.10 3.33
CA ARG A 145 -12.47 2.41 3.33
C ARG A 145 -13.91 2.31 2.82
N SER A 146 -14.66 3.40 2.98
CA SER A 146 -15.90 3.63 2.23
C SER A 146 -15.64 4.61 1.09
N ALA A 147 -16.21 4.35 -0.09
CA ALA A 147 -16.16 5.25 -1.24
C ALA A 147 -17.53 5.30 -1.92
N LYS A 148 -18.13 6.51 -1.99
CA LYS A 148 -19.45 6.75 -2.61
C LYS A 148 -20.54 5.74 -2.17
N GLY A 149 -20.64 5.49 -0.87
CA GLY A 149 -21.63 4.57 -0.29
C GLY A 149 -21.28 3.08 -0.39
N VAL A 150 -20.14 2.72 -0.99
CA VAL A 150 -19.66 1.33 -1.09
C VAL A 150 -18.56 1.10 -0.07
N LYS A 151 -18.67 0.03 0.73
CA LYS A 151 -17.65 -0.43 1.67
C LYS A 151 -16.65 -1.32 0.94
N ILE A 152 -15.37 -1.07 1.15
CA ILE A 152 -14.30 -1.89 0.56
C ILE A 152 -13.64 -2.68 1.67
N TRP A 153 -13.66 -4.00 1.53
CA TRP A 153 -13.10 -4.95 2.49
C TRP A 153 -11.95 -5.73 1.86
N ILE A 154 -10.94 -5.99 2.66
CA ILE A 154 -9.95 -7.01 2.38
C ILE A 154 -10.45 -8.30 3.05
N VAL A 155 -10.48 -9.39 2.28
CA VAL A 155 -11.04 -10.68 2.69
C VAL A 155 -10.02 -11.81 2.51
N ASP A 156 -10.27 -12.91 3.22
CA ASP A 156 -9.54 -14.16 3.06
C ASP A 156 -9.92 -14.84 1.74
N GLY A 157 -9.25 -14.47 0.65
CA GLY A 157 -9.53 -15.03 -0.67
C GLY A 157 -9.43 -16.56 -0.74
N PRO A 158 -8.39 -17.21 -0.16
CA PRO A 158 -8.33 -18.67 -0.09
C PRO A 158 -9.57 -19.29 0.57
N LYS A 159 -10.05 -18.71 1.68
CA LYS A 159 -11.26 -19.20 2.34
C LYS A 159 -12.52 -18.98 1.50
N VAL A 160 -12.64 -17.83 0.83
CA VAL A 160 -13.75 -17.57 -0.10
C VAL A 160 -13.76 -18.62 -1.21
N ARG A 161 -12.59 -18.90 -1.83
CA ARG A 161 -12.48 -19.93 -2.88
C ARG A 161 -12.83 -21.34 -2.42
N GLN A 162 -12.41 -21.69 -1.21
CA GLN A 162 -12.63 -23.02 -0.68
C GLN A 162 -14.09 -23.28 -0.29
N HIS A 163 -14.80 -22.26 0.20
CA HIS A 163 -16.09 -22.45 0.87
C HIS A 163 -17.29 -21.76 0.22
N LEU A 164 -17.06 -20.77 -0.65
CA LEU A 164 -18.12 -19.99 -1.28
C LEU A 164 -18.11 -20.16 -2.79
N ASP A 165 -16.99 -19.85 -3.45
CA ASP A 165 -16.90 -19.85 -4.90
C ASP A 165 -15.45 -19.97 -5.37
N GLY A 166 -15.12 -21.10 -6.02
CA GLY A 166 -13.78 -21.42 -6.50
C GLY A 166 -13.23 -20.42 -7.52
N ASP A 167 -14.09 -19.67 -8.21
CA ASP A 167 -13.72 -18.69 -9.23
C ASP A 167 -13.48 -17.29 -8.66
N PHE A 168 -13.60 -17.09 -7.33
CA PHE A 168 -13.22 -15.83 -6.69
C PHE A 168 -11.70 -15.59 -6.79
N ALA A 169 -11.28 -14.90 -7.85
CA ALA A 169 -9.89 -14.53 -8.09
C ALA A 169 -9.71 -13.00 -7.95
N PHE A 170 -8.76 -12.60 -7.11
CA PHE A 170 -8.34 -11.21 -6.87
C PHE A 170 -9.38 -10.32 -6.19
N ALA A 171 -10.53 -10.05 -6.80
CA ALA A 171 -11.52 -9.13 -6.28
C ALA A 171 -12.94 -9.46 -6.79
N GLY A 172 -13.94 -8.86 -6.15
CA GLY A 172 -15.31 -8.99 -6.58
C GLY A 172 -16.25 -8.07 -5.82
N HIS A 173 -17.49 -7.97 -6.28
CA HIS A 173 -18.51 -7.14 -5.66
C HIS A 173 -19.90 -7.77 -5.71
N GLY A 174 -20.84 -7.23 -4.92
CA GLY A 174 -22.15 -7.84 -4.78
C GLY A 174 -23.01 -7.95 -6.04
N TYR A 175 -22.77 -7.19 -7.11
CA TYR A 175 -23.49 -7.42 -8.39
C TYR A 175 -22.95 -8.61 -9.20
N LYS A 176 -21.77 -9.12 -8.88
CA LYS A 176 -21.10 -10.22 -9.58
C LYS A 176 -21.23 -11.52 -8.81
N PHE A 177 -21.11 -11.45 -7.49
CA PHE A 177 -21.22 -12.59 -6.60
C PHE A 177 -22.36 -12.38 -5.61
N ASP A 178 -23.33 -13.28 -5.58
CA ASP A 178 -24.53 -13.13 -4.73
C ASP A 178 -24.25 -13.28 -3.24
N PHE A 179 -23.16 -13.95 -2.87
CA PHE A 179 -22.72 -14.02 -1.47
C PHE A 179 -22.04 -12.74 -0.99
N ILE A 180 -21.63 -11.84 -1.90
CA ILE A 180 -21.06 -10.55 -1.54
C ILE A 180 -22.21 -9.53 -1.35
N PRO A 181 -22.27 -8.80 -0.24
CA PRO A 181 -23.27 -7.76 -0.04
C PRO A 181 -23.26 -6.72 -1.17
N LYS A 182 -24.45 -6.28 -1.61
CA LYS A 182 -24.58 -5.32 -2.74
C LYS A 182 -23.86 -3.98 -2.49
N ASP A 183 -23.66 -3.60 -1.23
CA ASP A 183 -22.95 -2.38 -0.82
C ASP A 183 -21.45 -2.62 -0.54
N GLU A 184 -20.89 -3.74 -0.98
CA GLU A 184 -19.50 -4.14 -0.74
C GLU A 184 -18.71 -4.46 -2.01
N ILE A 185 -17.41 -4.17 -1.94
CA ILE A 185 -16.36 -4.69 -2.82
C ILE A 185 -15.36 -5.42 -1.93
N TRP A 186 -14.97 -6.61 -2.33
CA TRP A 186 -13.99 -7.45 -1.65
C TRP A 186 -12.70 -7.54 -2.44
N LEU A 187 -11.56 -7.42 -1.75
CA LEU A 187 -10.22 -7.60 -2.28
C LEU A 187 -9.58 -8.79 -1.58
N ASP A 188 -9.02 -9.72 -2.32
CA ASP A 188 -8.23 -10.84 -1.80
C ASP A 188 -6.97 -10.32 -1.08
N SER A 189 -6.81 -10.72 0.18
CA SER A 189 -5.63 -10.38 1.01
C SER A 189 -4.30 -10.83 0.41
N ALA A 190 -4.31 -11.86 -0.45
CA ALA A 190 -3.11 -12.38 -1.10
C ALA A 190 -2.56 -11.47 -2.22
N MET A 191 -3.32 -10.45 -2.64
CA MET A 191 -2.84 -9.51 -3.65
C MET A 191 -1.75 -8.59 -3.13
N SER A 192 -0.77 -8.31 -4.00
CA SER A 192 0.11 -7.17 -3.78
C SER A 192 -0.67 -5.85 -3.81
N VAL A 193 -0.18 -4.82 -3.12
CA VAL A 193 -0.82 -3.49 -3.07
C VAL A 193 -1.02 -2.87 -4.44
N GLU A 194 -0.11 -3.11 -5.39
CA GLU A 194 -0.24 -2.62 -6.75
C GLU A 194 -1.34 -3.35 -7.51
N GLN A 195 -1.39 -4.69 -7.44
CA GLN A 195 -2.47 -5.46 -8.06
C GLN A 195 -3.82 -5.06 -7.48
N ALA A 196 -3.91 -4.94 -6.15
CA ALA A 196 -5.14 -4.55 -5.47
C ALA A 196 -5.61 -3.14 -5.83
N TYR A 197 -4.69 -2.20 -6.09
CA TYR A 197 -5.04 -0.85 -6.55
C TYR A 197 -5.81 -0.90 -7.88
N PHE A 198 -5.27 -1.62 -8.86
CA PHE A 198 -5.87 -1.71 -10.19
C PHE A 198 -7.12 -2.61 -10.20
N ALA A 199 -7.12 -3.72 -9.46
CA ALA A 199 -8.31 -4.54 -9.26
C ALA A 199 -9.45 -3.72 -8.64
N LEU A 200 -9.17 -2.94 -7.59
CA LEU A 200 -10.18 -2.05 -7.01
C LEU A 200 -10.68 -0.99 -8.00
N TYR A 201 -9.80 -0.45 -8.84
CA TYR A 201 -10.19 0.50 -9.89
C TYR A 201 -11.14 -0.15 -10.90
N HIS A 202 -10.86 -1.39 -11.32
CA HIS A 202 -11.72 -2.19 -12.17
C HIS A 202 -13.11 -2.39 -11.52
N GLU A 203 -13.14 -3.00 -10.34
CA GLU A 203 -14.37 -3.33 -9.62
C GLU A 203 -15.25 -2.10 -9.36
N ILE A 204 -14.65 -0.95 -9.05
CA ILE A 204 -15.42 0.29 -8.85
C ILE A 204 -16.11 0.73 -10.15
N ASN A 205 -15.45 0.59 -11.30
CA ASN A 205 -16.01 1.04 -12.58
C ASN A 205 -17.04 0.04 -13.11
N GLU A 206 -16.73 -1.26 -13.08
CA GLU A 206 -17.66 -2.34 -13.43
C GLU A 206 -18.96 -2.22 -12.61
N ARG A 207 -18.84 -2.13 -11.28
CA ARG A 207 -19.98 -1.97 -10.38
C ARG A 207 -20.84 -0.75 -10.72
N ARG A 208 -20.22 0.37 -11.13
CA ARG A 208 -20.94 1.60 -11.50
C ARG A 208 -21.68 1.44 -12.82
N MET A 209 -21.08 0.75 -13.78
CA MET A 209 -21.68 0.49 -15.10
C MET A 209 -22.89 -0.44 -14.95
N ILE A 210 -22.75 -1.54 -14.19
CA ILE A 210 -23.86 -2.46 -13.92
C ILE A 210 -24.98 -1.74 -13.16
N ALA A 211 -24.66 -0.95 -12.13
CA ALA A 211 -25.68 -0.20 -11.38
C ALA A 211 -26.47 0.81 -12.24
N LYS A 212 -25.88 1.28 -13.35
CA LYS A 212 -26.50 2.24 -14.26
C LYS A 212 -27.29 1.58 -15.40
N SER A 213 -26.77 0.48 -15.96
CA SER A 213 -27.28 -0.13 -17.19
C SER A 213 -27.98 -1.47 -16.98
N GLY A 214 -27.66 -2.19 -15.90
CA GLY A 214 -28.06 -3.58 -15.71
C GLY A 214 -27.32 -4.58 -16.62
N ASP A 215 -26.41 -4.10 -17.47
CA ASP A 215 -25.74 -4.90 -18.49
C ASP A 215 -24.34 -5.31 -18.02
N TYR A 216 -24.20 -6.58 -17.67
CA TYR A 216 -22.93 -7.15 -17.22
C TYR A 216 -21.95 -7.35 -18.38
N ASP A 217 -22.44 -7.85 -19.51
CA ASP A 217 -21.61 -8.29 -20.64
C ASP A 217 -20.83 -7.13 -21.24
N ASN A 218 -21.40 -5.92 -21.21
CA ASN A 218 -20.71 -4.70 -21.64
C ASN A 218 -19.89 -4.03 -20.52
N ALA A 219 -20.26 -4.21 -19.25
CA ALA A 219 -19.57 -3.55 -18.13
C ALA A 219 -18.13 -4.05 -17.93
N TYR A 220 -17.90 -5.35 -18.01
CA TYR A 220 -16.58 -5.94 -17.81
C TYR A 220 -15.51 -5.45 -18.81
N PRO A 221 -15.71 -5.56 -20.14
CA PRO A 221 -14.70 -5.12 -21.11
C PRO A 221 -14.43 -3.60 -21.03
N GLU A 222 -15.45 -2.79 -20.72
CA GLU A 222 -15.27 -1.36 -20.50
C GLU A 222 -14.46 -1.04 -19.24
N ALA A 223 -14.73 -1.74 -18.13
CA ALA A 223 -13.97 -1.61 -16.89
C ALA A 223 -12.51 -2.02 -17.07
N LEU A 224 -12.25 -3.10 -17.82
CA LEU A 224 -10.91 -3.52 -18.19
C LEU A 224 -10.18 -2.46 -19.03
N ALA A 225 -10.85 -1.88 -20.03
CA ALA A 225 -10.27 -0.80 -20.83
C ALA A 225 -9.97 0.46 -20.01
N LEU A 226 -10.77 0.76 -18.98
CA LEU A 226 -10.48 1.83 -18.03
C LEU A 226 -9.28 1.50 -17.14
N GLU A 227 -9.17 0.27 -16.63
CA GLU A 227 -8.04 -0.17 -15.83
C GLU A 227 -6.72 -0.08 -16.62
N LEU A 228 -6.67 -0.57 -17.86
CA LEU A 228 -5.50 -0.49 -18.72
C LEU A 228 -5.07 0.96 -18.98
N ARG A 229 -6.03 1.86 -19.24
CA ARG A 229 -5.76 3.30 -19.36
C ARG A 229 -5.19 3.89 -18.07
N GLU A 230 -5.70 3.47 -16.92
CA GLU A 230 -5.19 3.92 -15.63
C GLU A 230 -3.76 3.44 -15.37
N ARG A 231 -3.42 2.20 -15.78
CA ARG A 231 -2.04 1.68 -15.74
C ARG A 231 -1.10 2.54 -16.59
N SER A 232 -1.43 2.77 -17.86
CA SER A 232 -0.62 3.61 -18.76
C SER A 232 -0.49 5.05 -18.26
N ARG A 233 -1.54 5.58 -17.61
CA ARG A 233 -1.50 6.91 -17.00
C ARG A 233 -0.50 6.96 -15.86
N HIS A 234 -0.50 5.97 -14.96
CA HIS A 234 0.47 5.91 -13.85
C HIS A 234 1.90 5.68 -14.34
N GLU A 235 2.11 4.87 -15.36
CA GLU A 235 3.42 4.72 -16.00
C GLU A 235 3.94 6.08 -16.51
N SER A 236 3.11 6.82 -17.25
CA SER A 236 3.46 8.15 -17.76
C SER A 236 3.75 9.16 -16.63
N VAL A 237 2.96 9.14 -15.55
CA VAL A 237 3.15 10.00 -14.38
C VAL A 237 4.43 9.65 -13.64
N SER A 238 4.73 8.36 -13.47
CA SER A 238 5.94 7.86 -12.81
C SER A 238 7.21 8.23 -13.58
N LEU A 239 7.23 8.02 -14.90
CA LEU A 239 8.37 8.40 -15.76
C LEU A 239 8.63 9.90 -15.71
N ARG A 240 7.57 10.72 -15.80
CA ARG A 240 7.68 12.18 -15.71
C ARG A 240 8.18 12.61 -14.33
N HIS A 241 7.71 11.96 -13.27
CA HIS A 241 8.17 12.27 -11.91
C HIS A 241 9.67 12.00 -11.78
N GLU A 242 10.13 10.81 -12.16
CA GLU A 242 11.55 10.43 -12.12
C GLU A 242 12.45 11.36 -12.94
N ALA A 243 12.04 11.72 -14.15
CA ALA A 243 12.82 12.61 -15.02
C ALA A 243 13.09 13.99 -14.37
N ASN A 244 12.20 14.45 -13.50
CA ASN A 244 12.30 15.72 -12.80
C ASN A 244 13.01 15.63 -11.44
N LEU A 245 13.38 14.44 -10.98
CA LEU A 245 14.08 14.27 -9.70
C LEU A 245 15.57 14.60 -9.82
N ALA A 246 16.06 15.37 -8.84
CA ALA A 246 17.49 15.54 -8.65
C ALA A 246 18.14 14.22 -8.18
N PRO A 247 19.43 13.98 -8.48
CA PRO A 247 20.14 12.81 -7.97
C PRO A 247 20.13 12.77 -6.44
N VAL A 248 19.69 11.63 -5.91
CA VAL A 248 19.52 11.38 -4.47
C VAL A 248 20.78 10.75 -3.89
N ARG A 249 20.94 10.77 -2.57
CA ARG A 249 22.13 10.22 -1.88
C ARG A 249 21.84 8.83 -1.33
N TYR A 250 22.84 7.96 -1.38
CA TYR A 250 22.77 6.69 -0.65
C TYR A 250 22.82 6.89 0.87
N GLY A 251 22.42 5.85 1.60
CA GLY A 251 22.55 5.76 3.06
C GLY A 251 21.29 6.15 3.84
N VAL A 252 21.44 6.13 5.16
CA VAL A 252 20.34 6.31 6.14
C VAL A 252 20.66 7.44 7.13
N ARG A 253 19.70 7.75 8.01
CA ARG A 253 19.89 8.64 9.15
C ARG A 253 19.44 7.97 10.44
N GLU A 254 20.28 8.08 11.47
CA GLU A 254 19.97 7.57 12.80
C GLU A 254 19.15 8.55 13.65
N ARG A 255 19.10 9.83 13.25
CA ARG A 255 18.30 10.88 13.89
C ARG A 255 17.62 11.72 12.83
N GLY A 256 16.43 12.20 13.16
CA GLY A 256 15.74 13.15 12.31
C GLY A 256 16.47 14.49 12.21
N TYR A 257 16.11 15.26 11.19
CA TYR A 257 16.80 16.47 10.80
C TYR A 257 15.80 17.51 10.32
N ARG A 258 16.01 18.75 10.75
CA ARG A 258 15.29 19.93 10.23
C ARG A 258 16.13 20.52 9.12
N ARG A 259 15.55 20.67 7.92
CA ARG A 259 16.20 21.48 6.89
C ARG A 259 16.26 22.94 7.35
N ASN A 260 17.40 23.56 7.15
CA ASN A 260 17.46 25.01 7.09
C ASN A 260 16.71 25.40 5.81
N SER A 261 15.60 26.12 6.00
CA SER A 261 14.87 26.83 4.95
C SER A 261 15.77 27.81 4.24
#